data_AF-A0A0A7CMN0-F1
#
_entry.id   AF-A0A0A7CMN0-F1
#
_cell.length_a   1.000
_cell.length_b   1.000
_cell.length_c   1.000
_cell.angle_alpha   90.00
_cell.angle_beta   90.00
_cell.angle_gamma   90.00
#
_symmetry.space_group_name_H-M   'P 1'
#
loop_
_entity.id
_entity.type
_entity.pdbx_description
1 polymer ?
#
loop_
_entity_poly.entity_id
_entity_poly.type
_entity_poly.pdbx_seq_one_letter_code
_entity_poly.pdbx_strand_id
1 'polypeptide(L)'
;MAHSALVVIFLLNLLMATMNKTVDGGLEKAKTEALAAYAQCILRLEEAMNYSPKQAEELVYFIPPTASTPGKLNPIFHYSLPKSHYGITAEVEESIHTHQDLQASWVNTVNSVESDVMADIAEFENGFIDVEHFTPLLVKTIFANDLAEISSFRVKFKNLFQSMHKSRGQQDRKELLDRFAKIAGKELDHLEKRLHQLWLASEGDHARCVLIYQMAHQASMQDELNRLKEHVARHFNEAKDNVDDDGSTRDTTMEDRLFALENQLSQMQTLLEKQSVEMVASMTKQFKMLMTAMKLQAPSP
;
A
#
# COMPACT_ATOMS: atom_id res chain seq x y z
N MET A 1 -29.62 -0.36 45.48
CA MET A 1 -28.24 -0.86 45.69
C MET A 1 -27.78 -1.80 44.56
N ALA A 2 -28.61 -2.75 44.09
CA ALA A 2 -28.25 -3.64 42.97
C ALA A 2 -27.89 -2.89 41.67
N HIS A 3 -28.55 -1.77 41.39
CA HIS A 3 -28.28 -0.99 40.17
C HIS A 3 -26.89 -0.35 40.14
N SER A 4 -26.37 0.08 41.30
CA SER A 4 -25.02 0.66 41.43
C SER A 4 -23.93 -0.42 41.33
N ALA A 5 -24.17 -1.59 41.92
CA ALA A 5 -23.27 -2.74 41.77
C ALA A 5 -23.19 -3.23 40.32
N LEU A 6 -24.32 -3.27 39.60
CA LEU A 6 -24.35 -3.63 38.18
C LEU A 6 -23.57 -2.65 37.31
N VAL A 7 -23.74 -1.33 37.52
CA VAL A 7 -23.01 -0.30 36.77
C VAL A 7 -21.50 -0.42 36.99
N VAL A 8 -21.05 -0.69 38.21
CA VAL A 8 -19.63 -0.90 38.51
C VAL A 8 -19.09 -2.14 37.82
N ILE A 9 -19.83 -3.27 37.82
CA ILE A 9 -19.42 -4.50 37.15
C ILE A 9 -19.33 -4.30 35.63
N PHE A 10 -20.31 -3.63 35.02
CA PHE A 10 -20.29 -3.32 33.59
C PHE A 10 -19.14 -2.39 33.20
N LEU A 11 -18.87 -1.36 34.00
CA LEU A 11 -17.74 -0.45 33.76
C LEU A 11 -16.40 -1.16 33.91
N LEU A 12 -16.25 -2.04 34.90
CA LEU A 12 -15.02 -2.79 35.11
C LEU A 12 -14.74 -3.73 33.93
N ASN A 13 -15.77 -4.44 33.46
CA ASN A 13 -15.66 -5.36 32.33
C ASN A 13 -15.40 -4.61 31.02
N LEU A 14 -16.03 -3.45 30.81
CA LEU A 14 -15.75 -2.60 29.64
C LEU A 14 -14.32 -2.08 29.66
N LEU A 15 -13.82 -1.64 30.82
CA LEU A 15 -12.46 -1.15 30.98
C LEU A 15 -11.44 -2.27 30.75
N MET A 16 -11.71 -3.47 31.28
CA MET A 16 -10.85 -4.64 31.04
C MET A 16 -10.83 -5.02 29.55
N ALA A 17 -11.97 -4.94 28.87
CA ALA A 17 -12.06 -5.22 27.43
C ALA A 17 -11.32 -4.16 26.58
N THR A 18 -11.45 -2.87 26.90
CA THR A 18 -10.74 -1.81 26.18
C THR A 18 -9.24 -1.82 26.48
N MET A 19 -8.85 -2.16 27.70
CA MET A 19 -7.45 -2.29 28.09
C MET A 19 -6.80 -3.52 27.46
N ASN A 20 -7.43 -4.70 27.44
CA ASN A 20 -6.87 -5.86 26.76
C ASN A 20 -6.69 -5.62 25.26
N LYS A 21 -7.69 -5.01 24.59
CA LYS A 21 -7.59 -4.72 23.15
C LYS A 21 -6.52 -3.67 22.81
N THR A 22 -6.34 -2.66 23.66
CA THR A 22 -5.32 -1.62 23.44
C THR A 22 -3.93 -2.05 23.92
N VAL A 23 -3.84 -2.93 24.92
CA VAL A 23 -2.57 -3.48 25.41
C VAL A 23 -2.03 -4.50 24.42
N ASP A 24 -2.82 -5.42 23.88
CA ASP A 24 -2.27 -6.42 22.93
C ASP A 24 -1.79 -5.76 21.63
N GLY A 25 -2.59 -4.86 21.04
CA GLY A 25 -2.17 -4.11 19.85
C GLY A 25 -1.11 -3.04 20.13
N GLY A 26 -1.12 -2.46 21.34
CA GLY A 26 -0.19 -1.43 21.76
C GLY A 26 1.16 -1.98 22.20
N LEU A 27 1.23 -3.21 22.72
CA LEU A 27 2.45 -3.82 23.23
C LEU A 27 3.42 -4.15 22.11
N GLU A 28 2.95 -4.79 21.03
CA GLU A 28 3.80 -5.08 19.87
C GLU A 28 4.24 -3.79 19.18
N LYS A 29 3.34 -2.81 19.06
CA LYS A 29 3.68 -1.48 18.55
C LYS A 29 4.74 -0.78 19.42
N ALA A 30 4.56 -0.76 20.75
CA ALA A 30 5.50 -0.18 21.68
C ALA A 30 6.86 -0.90 21.68
N LYS A 31 6.88 -2.23 21.50
CA LYS A 31 8.10 -3.00 21.35
C LYS A 31 8.86 -2.64 20.07
N THR A 32 8.16 -2.53 18.94
CA THR A 32 8.78 -2.08 17.69
C THR A 32 9.28 -0.65 17.77
N GLU A 33 8.53 0.25 18.40
CA GLU A 33 8.90 1.64 18.63
C GLU A 33 10.10 1.76 19.58
N ALA A 34 10.16 0.94 20.64
CA ALA A 34 11.30 0.88 21.55
C ALA A 34 12.57 0.37 20.85
N LEU A 35 12.45 -0.67 20.00
CA LEU A 35 13.58 -1.17 19.21
C LEU A 35 14.06 -0.11 18.19
N ALA A 36 13.14 0.59 17.54
CA ALA A 36 13.49 1.68 16.62
C ALA A 36 14.18 2.84 17.35
N ALA A 37 13.67 3.24 18.51
CA ALA A 37 14.29 4.26 19.36
C ALA A 37 15.67 3.84 19.86
N TYR A 38 15.84 2.56 20.20
CA TYR A 38 17.13 2.00 20.59
C TYR A 38 18.14 2.03 19.44
N ALA A 39 17.75 1.61 18.24
CA ALA A 39 18.58 1.68 17.05
C ALA A 39 18.97 3.14 16.71
N GLN A 40 18.03 4.08 16.83
CA GLN A 40 18.29 5.51 16.63
C GLN A 40 19.24 6.09 17.69
N CYS A 41 19.18 5.60 18.92
CA CYS A 41 20.11 5.98 19.98
C CYS A 41 21.53 5.47 19.69
N ILE A 42 21.67 4.21 19.25
CA ILE A 42 22.96 3.66 18.82
C ILE A 42 23.55 4.50 17.68
N LEU A 43 22.75 4.77 16.63
CA LEU A 43 23.21 5.56 15.49
C LEU A 43 23.65 6.96 15.91
N ARG A 44 22.91 7.63 16.81
CA ARG A 44 23.33 8.93 17.37
C ARG A 44 24.62 8.85 18.17
N LEU A 45 24.84 7.77 18.92
CA LEU A 45 26.09 7.54 19.65
C LEU A 45 27.24 7.33 18.66
N GLU A 46 27.04 6.55 17.61
CA GLU A 46 28.03 6.33 16.55
C GLU A 46 28.38 7.64 15.81
N GLU A 47 27.39 8.46 15.49
CA GLU A 47 27.60 9.80 14.89
C GLU A 47 28.36 10.74 15.85
N ALA A 48 28.01 10.73 17.14
CA ALA A 48 28.65 11.57 18.15
C ALA A 48 30.11 11.18 18.44
N MET A 49 30.49 9.92 18.19
CA MET A 49 31.87 9.44 18.32
C MET A 49 32.80 9.98 17.23
N ASN A 50 32.27 10.65 16.19
CA ASN A 50 33.00 11.39 15.16
C ASN A 50 34.23 10.64 14.61
N TYR A 51 34.04 9.36 14.27
CA TYR A 51 35.09 8.53 13.69
C TYR A 51 35.58 9.12 12.38
N SER A 52 36.90 9.15 12.18
CA SER A 52 37.45 9.47 10.86
C SER A 52 37.13 8.35 9.87
N PRO A 53 36.99 8.64 8.55
CA PRO A 53 36.66 7.62 7.55
C PRO A 53 37.61 6.41 7.57
N LYS A 54 38.89 6.61 7.93
CA LYS A 54 39.85 5.52 8.12
C LYS A 54 39.55 4.62 9.32
N GLN A 55 39.12 5.18 10.44
CA GLN A 55 38.74 4.41 11.64
C GLN A 55 37.43 3.64 11.42
N ALA A 56 36.50 4.21 10.65
CA ALA A 56 35.29 3.50 10.24
C ALA A 56 35.62 2.30 9.33
N GLU A 57 36.56 2.47 8.39
CA GLU A 57 37.03 1.38 7.54
C GLU A 57 37.73 0.26 8.34
N GLU A 58 38.52 0.60 9.37
CA GLU A 58 39.15 -0.39 10.26
C GLU A 58 38.14 -1.22 11.08
N LEU A 59 37.00 -0.63 11.47
CA LEU A 59 35.94 -1.33 12.21
C LEU A 59 35.09 -2.23 11.31
N VAL A 60 34.89 -1.81 10.05
CA VAL A 60 34.03 -2.52 9.08
C VAL A 60 34.77 -3.64 8.36
N TYR A 61 36.06 -3.45 8.08
CA TYR A 61 36.88 -4.39 7.30
C TYR A 61 37.96 -5.06 8.16
N PHE A 62 38.08 -6.39 8.05
CA PHE A 62 39.30 -7.07 8.51
C PHE A 62 40.50 -6.78 7.62
N ILE A 63 40.25 -6.55 6.31
CA ILE A 63 41.25 -6.14 5.34
C ILE A 63 40.68 -4.95 4.57
N PRO A 64 41.19 -3.73 4.77
CA PRO A 64 40.64 -2.55 4.12
C PRO A 64 40.79 -2.61 2.60
N PRO A 65 39.83 -2.05 1.84
CA PRO A 65 39.91 -2.01 0.39
C PRO A 65 41.12 -1.18 -0.07
N THR A 66 41.83 -1.68 -1.07
CA THR A 66 42.95 -0.98 -1.73
C THR A 66 42.61 -0.86 -3.22
N ALA A 67 43.26 0.04 -3.96
CA ALA A 67 43.00 0.25 -5.40
C ALA A 67 43.07 -1.04 -6.26
N SER A 68 43.71 -2.10 -5.77
CA SER A 68 43.83 -3.40 -6.45
C SER A 68 42.91 -4.50 -5.92
N THR A 69 42.27 -4.33 -4.76
CA THR A 69 41.49 -5.40 -4.10
C THR A 69 40.29 -4.84 -3.32
N PRO A 70 39.09 -5.43 -3.46
CA PRO A 70 37.84 -4.90 -2.89
C PRO A 70 37.71 -4.99 -1.35
N GLY A 71 38.76 -5.37 -0.62
CA GLY A 71 38.75 -5.51 0.83
C GLY A 71 37.95 -6.74 1.31
N LYS A 72 38.08 -7.08 2.60
CA LYS A 72 37.35 -8.17 3.25
C LYS A 72 36.62 -7.63 4.47
N LEU A 73 35.29 -7.66 4.41
CA LEU A 73 34.39 -7.23 5.49
C LEU A 73 34.51 -8.13 6.72
N ASN A 74 34.12 -7.60 7.87
CA ASN A 74 33.97 -8.38 9.09
C ASN A 74 32.95 -9.52 8.87
N PRO A 75 33.32 -10.78 9.15
CA PRO A 75 32.41 -11.92 9.01
C PRO A 75 31.12 -11.78 9.79
N ILE A 76 31.08 -10.93 10.84
CA ILE A 76 29.85 -10.63 11.58
C ILE A 76 28.73 -10.11 10.66
N PHE A 77 29.07 -9.39 9.58
CA PHE A 77 28.10 -8.89 8.61
C PHE A 77 27.55 -9.96 7.66
N HIS A 78 28.20 -11.14 7.61
CA HIS A 78 27.76 -12.29 6.83
C HIS A 78 27.30 -13.46 7.72
N TYR A 79 27.33 -13.27 9.04
CA TYR A 79 26.97 -14.32 9.97
C TYR A 79 25.45 -14.50 9.97
N SER A 80 24.98 -15.54 9.28
CA SER A 80 23.58 -15.95 9.30
C SER A 80 23.30 -16.65 10.63
N LEU A 81 22.48 -16.04 11.48
CA LEU A 81 22.00 -16.69 12.70
C LEU A 81 20.87 -17.69 12.36
N PRO A 82 20.89 -18.90 12.93
CA PRO A 82 19.83 -19.88 12.72
C PRO A 82 18.46 -19.35 13.19
N LYS A 83 17.40 -19.66 12.44
CA LYS A 83 16.01 -19.23 12.73
C LYS A 83 15.54 -19.60 14.15
N SER A 84 16.10 -20.67 14.72
CA SER A 84 15.82 -21.13 16.09
C SER A 84 16.20 -20.14 17.19
N HIS A 85 17.11 -19.19 16.94
CA HIS A 85 17.53 -18.20 17.93
C HIS A 85 16.58 -16.99 18.04
N TYR A 86 15.72 -16.78 17.05
CA TYR A 86 14.87 -15.59 16.98
C TYR A 86 13.46 -15.81 17.53
N GLY A 87 13.12 -17.03 17.96
CA GLY A 87 11.76 -17.36 18.40
C GLY A 87 10.70 -17.05 17.35
N ILE A 88 11.07 -17.09 16.06
CA ILE A 88 10.16 -16.82 14.94
C ILE A 88 9.14 -17.97 14.92
N THR A 89 7.89 -17.64 15.20
CA THR A 89 6.77 -18.57 15.04
C THR A 89 6.46 -18.74 13.55
N ALA A 90 5.82 -19.86 13.19
CA ALA A 90 5.40 -20.11 11.80
C ALA A 90 4.50 -18.98 11.26
N GLU A 91 3.69 -18.36 12.12
CA GLU A 91 2.84 -17.21 11.78
C GLU A 91 3.67 -15.97 11.40
N VAL A 92 4.76 -15.70 12.11
CA VAL A 92 5.67 -14.59 11.78
C VAL A 92 6.41 -14.88 10.48
N GLU A 93 6.83 -16.13 10.24
CA GLU A 93 7.47 -16.53 8.99
C GLU A 93 6.54 -16.35 7.78
N GLU A 94 5.27 -16.76 7.89
CA GLU A 94 4.24 -16.52 6.88
C GLU A 94 3.99 -15.01 6.67
N SER A 95 3.96 -14.22 7.74
CA SER A 95 3.83 -12.76 7.64
C SER A 95 5.02 -12.11 6.89
N ILE A 96 6.23 -12.63 7.08
CA ILE A 96 7.43 -12.13 6.39
C ILE A 96 7.38 -12.51 4.91
N HIS A 97 7.00 -13.75 4.59
CA HIS A 97 6.86 -14.18 3.20
C HIS A 97 5.80 -13.36 2.46
N THR A 98 4.61 -13.19 3.05
CA THR A 98 3.57 -12.36 2.45
C THR A 98 4.01 -10.90 2.27
N HIS A 99 4.78 -10.34 3.22
CA HIS A 99 5.37 -9.00 3.05
C HIS A 99 6.39 -8.95 1.90
N GLN A 100 7.23 -9.97 1.74
CA GLN A 100 8.20 -10.05 0.63
C GLN A 100 7.50 -10.17 -0.73
N ASP A 101 6.46 -11.00 -0.79
CA ASP A 101 5.67 -11.20 -2.01
C ASP A 101 4.93 -9.92 -2.41
N LEU A 102 4.35 -9.20 -1.44
CA LEU A 102 3.72 -7.89 -1.67
C LEU A 102 4.73 -6.83 -2.16
N GLN A 103 5.95 -6.84 -1.63
CA GLN A 103 7.00 -5.94 -2.07
C GLN A 103 7.46 -6.28 -3.50
N ALA A 104 7.60 -7.56 -3.81
CA ALA A 104 7.97 -8.02 -5.15
C ALA A 104 6.87 -7.71 -6.17
N SER A 105 5.59 -7.94 -5.83
CA SER A 105 4.46 -7.62 -6.69
C SER A 105 4.37 -6.12 -6.96
N TRP A 106 4.56 -5.29 -5.93
CA TRP A 106 4.62 -3.83 -6.11
C TRP A 106 5.72 -3.41 -7.09
N VAL A 107 6.95 -3.90 -6.91
CA VAL A 107 8.06 -3.57 -7.83
C VAL A 107 7.74 -3.98 -9.26
N ASN A 108 7.12 -5.15 -9.46
CA ASN A 108 6.70 -5.60 -10.78
C ASN A 108 5.61 -4.71 -11.38
N THR A 109 4.60 -4.32 -10.60
CA THR A 109 3.55 -3.38 -11.03
C THR A 109 4.15 -2.04 -11.45
N VAL A 110 5.04 -1.46 -10.63
CA VAL A 110 5.70 -0.19 -10.94
C VAL A 110 6.53 -0.30 -12.23
N ASN A 111 7.29 -1.39 -12.39
CA ASN A 111 8.09 -1.62 -13.60
C ASN A 111 7.22 -1.75 -14.86
N SER A 112 6.07 -2.45 -14.76
CA SER A 112 5.13 -2.56 -15.90
C SER A 112 4.60 -1.19 -16.27
N VAL A 113 4.02 -0.46 -15.31
CA VAL A 113 3.46 0.88 -15.57
C VAL A 113 4.53 1.84 -16.08
N GLU A 114 5.74 1.81 -15.54
CA GLU A 114 6.86 2.63 -16.04
C GLU A 114 7.19 2.28 -17.50
N SER A 115 7.32 1.00 -17.82
CA SER A 115 7.63 0.53 -19.17
C SER A 115 6.55 0.96 -20.16
N ASP A 116 5.29 0.71 -19.82
CA ASP A 116 4.14 0.95 -20.71
C ASP A 116 3.91 2.44 -20.94
N VAL A 117 3.95 3.26 -19.87
CA VAL A 117 3.82 4.71 -19.99
C VAL A 117 5.00 5.33 -20.76
N MET A 118 6.23 4.86 -20.53
CA MET A 118 7.39 5.39 -21.25
C MET A 118 7.40 4.96 -22.72
N ALA A 119 6.80 3.81 -23.05
CA ALA A 119 6.57 3.38 -24.42
C ALA A 119 5.54 4.29 -25.12
N ASP A 120 4.41 4.58 -24.49
CA ASP A 120 3.39 5.50 -25.05
C ASP A 120 3.95 6.90 -25.31
N ILE A 121 4.77 7.43 -24.38
CA ILE A 121 5.44 8.73 -24.57
C ILE A 121 6.42 8.69 -25.74
N ALA A 122 7.14 7.58 -25.91
CA ALA A 122 8.07 7.41 -27.03
C ALA A 122 7.34 7.27 -28.37
N GLU A 123 6.19 6.60 -28.40
CA GLU A 123 5.35 6.52 -29.59
C GLU A 123 4.82 7.90 -30.00
N PHE A 124 4.34 8.69 -29.02
CA PHE A 124 3.93 10.07 -29.25
C PHE A 124 5.08 10.94 -29.80
N GLU A 125 6.30 10.82 -29.24
CA GLU A 125 7.50 11.52 -29.73
C GLU A 125 7.88 11.10 -31.16
N ASN A 126 7.81 9.80 -31.46
CA ASN A 126 8.11 9.26 -32.79
C ASN A 126 7.14 9.77 -33.85
N GLY A 127 5.86 9.98 -33.51
CA GLY A 127 4.89 10.57 -34.45
C GLY A 127 5.33 11.93 -34.99
N PHE A 128 6.03 12.76 -34.20
CA PHE A 128 6.58 14.03 -34.69
C PHE A 128 7.75 13.82 -35.64
N ILE A 129 8.57 12.81 -35.39
CA ILE A 129 9.73 12.48 -36.21
C ILE A 129 9.28 11.85 -37.54
N ASP A 130 8.20 11.07 -37.54
CA ASP A 130 7.68 10.40 -38.73
C ASP A 130 7.23 11.38 -39.82
N VAL A 131 6.90 12.62 -39.45
CA VAL A 131 6.63 13.72 -40.40
C VAL A 131 7.82 13.96 -41.34
N GLU A 132 9.05 13.68 -40.90
CA GLU A 132 10.29 13.82 -41.69
C GLU A 132 10.25 12.98 -42.97
N HIS A 133 9.51 11.86 -42.99
CA HIS A 133 9.34 11.06 -44.19
C HIS A 133 8.48 11.75 -45.26
N PHE A 134 7.57 12.63 -44.85
CA PHE A 134 6.56 13.25 -45.71
C PHE A 134 6.95 14.67 -46.16
N THR A 135 8.09 15.19 -45.71
CA THR A 135 8.54 16.55 -46.04
C THR A 135 10.05 16.62 -46.26
N PRO A 136 10.54 17.41 -47.23
CA PRO A 136 11.97 17.71 -47.35
C PRO A 136 12.49 18.66 -46.26
N LEU A 137 11.58 19.19 -45.42
CA LEU A 137 11.92 20.08 -44.32
C LEU A 137 12.58 19.33 -43.17
N LEU A 138 13.49 20.00 -42.46
CA LEU A 138 14.25 19.40 -41.38
C LEU A 138 13.42 19.41 -40.08
N VAL A 139 12.49 18.46 -39.98
CA VAL A 139 11.43 18.38 -38.96
C VAL A 139 11.95 18.49 -37.54
N LYS A 140 13.10 17.89 -37.23
CA LYS A 140 13.75 17.99 -35.90
C LYS A 140 14.12 19.41 -35.49
N THR A 141 14.42 20.29 -36.46
CA THR A 141 14.71 21.70 -36.18
C THR A 141 13.44 22.53 -36.10
N ILE A 142 12.40 22.17 -36.85
CA ILE A 142 11.12 22.88 -36.85
C ILE A 142 10.34 22.59 -35.57
N PHE A 143 10.28 21.33 -35.15
CA PHE A 143 9.68 20.90 -33.87
C PHE A 143 10.67 20.91 -32.70
N ALA A 144 11.79 21.64 -32.81
CA ALA A 144 12.81 21.65 -31.74
C ALA A 144 12.23 22.07 -30.38
N ASN A 145 11.30 23.04 -30.38
CA ASN A 145 10.64 23.52 -29.17
C ASN A 145 9.64 22.49 -28.62
N ASP A 146 8.85 21.85 -29.49
CA ASP A 146 7.91 20.80 -29.11
C ASP A 146 8.64 19.58 -28.53
N LEU A 147 9.68 19.11 -29.22
CA LEU A 147 10.53 17.99 -28.77
C LEU A 147 11.28 18.33 -27.48
N ALA A 148 11.70 19.58 -27.28
CA ALA A 148 12.31 20.01 -26.03
C ALA A 148 11.32 19.92 -24.85
N GLU A 149 10.07 20.35 -25.03
CA GLU A 149 9.04 20.22 -24.00
C GLU A 149 8.66 18.76 -23.73
N ILE A 150 8.56 17.91 -24.76
CA ILE A 150 8.35 16.46 -24.60
C ILE A 150 9.52 15.80 -23.85
N SER A 151 10.76 16.17 -24.16
CA SER A 151 11.94 15.64 -23.47
C SER A 151 11.98 16.04 -21.99
N SER A 152 11.63 17.30 -21.68
CA SER A 152 11.50 17.82 -20.31
C SER A 152 10.42 17.05 -19.54
N PHE A 153 9.28 16.83 -20.18
CA PHE A 153 8.19 16.03 -19.63
C PHE A 153 8.61 14.57 -19.36
N ARG A 154 9.34 13.94 -20.28
CA ARG A 154 9.88 12.58 -20.10
C ARG A 154 10.81 12.47 -18.89
N VAL A 155 11.66 13.48 -18.66
CA VAL A 155 12.52 13.53 -17.46
C VAL A 155 11.69 13.63 -16.19
N LYS A 156 10.60 14.43 -16.19
CA LYS A 156 9.70 14.51 -15.03
C LYS A 156 9.01 13.17 -14.74
N PHE A 157 8.53 12.47 -15.77
CA PHE A 157 7.92 11.14 -15.61
C PHE A 157 8.92 10.13 -15.06
N LYS A 158 10.17 10.15 -15.54
CA LYS A 158 11.23 9.31 -14.97
C LYS A 158 11.48 9.60 -13.48
N ASN A 159 11.47 10.87 -13.09
CA ASN A 159 11.61 11.26 -11.67
C ASN A 159 10.40 10.84 -10.82
N LEU A 160 9.20 10.84 -11.40
CA LEU A 160 7.98 10.33 -10.77
C LEU A 160 8.09 8.83 -10.51
N PHE A 161 8.50 8.03 -11.50
CA PHE A 161 8.71 6.59 -11.34
C PHE A 161 9.85 6.28 -10.36
N GLN A 162 10.94 7.04 -10.37
CA GLN A 162 11.98 6.93 -9.33
C GLN A 162 11.44 7.17 -7.91
N SER A 163 10.46 8.07 -7.76
CA SER A 163 9.81 8.32 -6.48
C SER A 163 8.86 7.17 -6.10
N MET A 164 8.19 6.56 -7.09
CA MET A 164 7.36 5.38 -6.92
C MET A 164 8.18 4.13 -6.51
N HIS A 165 9.36 3.94 -7.10
CA HIS A 165 10.31 2.89 -6.69
C HIS A 165 10.81 3.05 -5.25
N LYS A 166 10.91 4.29 -4.75
CA LYS A 166 11.29 4.54 -3.35
C LYS A 166 10.19 4.17 -2.36
N SER A 167 8.92 4.29 -2.74
CA SER A 167 7.82 3.75 -1.93
C SER A 167 7.84 2.23 -2.03
N ARG A 168 8.23 1.54 -0.95
CA ARG A 168 8.36 0.07 -0.92
C ARG A 168 7.02 -0.70 -0.91
N GLY A 169 5.91 -0.08 -1.37
CA GLY A 169 4.58 -0.68 -1.32
C GLY A 169 4.05 -0.99 0.10
N GLN A 170 4.66 -0.42 1.14
CA GLN A 170 4.32 -0.69 2.56
C GLN A 170 3.07 0.05 3.04
N GLN A 171 2.60 1.04 2.27
CA GLN A 171 1.36 1.77 2.51
C GLN A 171 0.26 1.21 1.61
N ASP A 172 -0.97 1.70 1.74
CA ASP A 172 -2.06 1.37 0.82
C ASP A 172 -1.61 1.61 -0.64
N ARG A 173 -1.42 0.51 -1.37
CA ARG A 173 -0.93 0.48 -2.76
C ARG A 173 -1.88 1.24 -3.67
N LYS A 174 -3.19 1.21 -3.40
CA LYS A 174 -4.18 1.96 -4.19
C LYS A 174 -4.06 3.45 -3.95
N GLU A 175 -3.90 3.87 -2.70
CA GLU A 175 -3.73 5.29 -2.38
C GLU A 175 -2.41 5.83 -2.98
N LEU A 176 -1.35 5.01 -3.01
CA LEU A 176 -0.12 5.36 -3.71
C LEU A 176 -0.37 5.52 -5.22
N LEU A 177 -1.00 4.53 -5.87
CA LEU A 177 -1.31 4.59 -7.31
C LEU A 177 -2.20 5.78 -7.65
N ASP A 178 -3.22 6.08 -6.85
CA ASP A 178 -4.11 7.24 -7.05
C ASP A 178 -3.35 8.57 -6.90
N ARG A 179 -2.46 8.67 -5.91
CA ARG A 179 -1.58 9.85 -5.75
C ARG A 179 -0.67 10.03 -6.96
N PHE A 180 -0.04 8.98 -7.44
CA PHE A 180 0.83 9.05 -8.61
C PHE A 180 0.06 9.32 -9.91
N ALA A 181 -1.10 8.71 -10.11
CA ALA A 181 -1.98 8.98 -11.24
C ALA A 181 -2.43 10.45 -11.28
N LYS A 182 -2.76 11.03 -10.11
CA LYS A 182 -3.07 12.47 -10.00
C LYS A 182 -1.89 13.37 -10.36
N ILE A 183 -0.67 12.98 -9.98
CA ILE A 183 0.54 13.75 -10.34
C ILE A 183 0.81 13.62 -11.84
N ALA A 184 0.72 12.41 -12.40
CA ALA A 184 0.88 12.14 -13.84
C ALA A 184 -0.14 12.92 -14.67
N GLY A 185 -1.42 12.91 -14.28
CA GLY A 185 -2.47 13.70 -14.92
C GLY A 185 -2.20 15.20 -14.89
N LYS A 186 -1.73 15.74 -13.75
CA LYS A 186 -1.32 17.14 -13.67
C LYS A 186 -0.17 17.45 -14.62
N GLU A 187 0.86 16.62 -14.69
CA GLU A 187 1.98 16.87 -15.62
C GLU A 187 1.53 16.79 -17.09
N LEU A 188 0.61 15.89 -17.43
CA LEU A 188 -0.01 15.82 -18.76
C LEU A 188 -0.81 17.08 -19.11
N ASP A 189 -1.55 17.64 -18.15
CA ASP A 189 -2.26 18.92 -18.35
C ASP A 189 -1.30 20.10 -18.51
N HIS A 190 -0.12 20.06 -17.87
CA HIS A 190 0.92 21.07 -18.07
C HIS A 190 1.57 20.94 -19.45
N LEU A 191 1.82 19.72 -19.91
CA LEU A 191 2.32 19.46 -21.26
C LEU A 191 1.32 19.95 -22.31
N GLU A 192 0.04 19.61 -22.16
CA GLU A 192 -1.02 20.07 -23.05
C GLU A 192 -1.02 21.58 -23.20
N LYS A 193 -1.05 22.32 -22.09
CA LYS A 193 -1.09 23.78 -22.13
C LYS A 193 0.12 24.37 -22.86
N ARG A 194 1.31 23.78 -22.68
CA ARG A 194 2.53 24.26 -23.34
C ARG A 194 2.57 23.94 -24.82
N LEU A 195 2.21 22.72 -25.20
CA LEU A 195 2.12 22.34 -26.61
C LEU A 195 1.04 23.14 -27.34
N HIS A 196 -0.13 23.32 -26.72
CA HIS A 196 -1.20 24.11 -27.29
C HIS A 196 -0.79 25.58 -27.52
N GLN A 197 -0.03 26.18 -26.59
CA GLN A 197 0.54 27.52 -26.76
C GLN A 197 1.54 27.58 -27.94
N LEU A 198 2.38 26.56 -28.11
CA LEU A 198 3.32 26.48 -29.22
C LEU A 198 2.59 26.32 -30.56
N TRP A 199 1.52 25.52 -30.61
CA TRP A 199 0.76 25.30 -31.84
C TRP A 199 -0.06 26.54 -32.25
N LEU A 200 -0.66 27.26 -31.28
CA LEU A 200 -1.35 28.53 -31.52
C LEU A 200 -0.43 29.62 -32.06
N ALA A 201 0.82 29.66 -31.58
CA ALA A 201 1.83 30.60 -32.02
C ALA A 201 2.60 30.12 -33.26
N SER A 202 2.21 28.98 -33.85
CA SER A 202 2.93 28.42 -35.00
C SER A 202 2.68 29.24 -36.26
N GLU A 203 3.75 29.69 -36.90
CA GLU A 203 3.73 30.37 -38.19
C GLU A 203 4.67 29.69 -39.19
N GLY A 204 4.40 29.85 -40.48
CA GLY A 204 5.28 29.40 -41.56
C GLY A 204 5.44 27.87 -41.64
N ASP A 205 6.68 27.40 -41.57
CA ASP A 205 7.03 25.99 -41.79
C ASP A 205 6.60 25.06 -40.64
N HIS A 206 6.42 25.59 -39.42
CA HIS A 206 5.87 24.84 -38.29
C HIS A 206 4.40 24.47 -38.55
N ALA A 207 3.56 25.45 -38.89
CA ALA A 207 2.15 25.21 -39.24
C ALA A 207 1.97 24.22 -40.40
N ARG A 208 2.89 24.24 -41.38
CA ARG A 208 2.91 23.26 -42.48
C ARG A 208 3.22 21.85 -41.98
N CYS A 209 4.21 21.70 -41.11
CA CYS A 209 4.55 20.39 -40.53
C CYS A 209 3.42 19.86 -39.63
N VAL A 210 2.73 20.73 -38.89
CA VAL A 210 1.53 20.37 -38.12
C VAL A 210 0.43 19.86 -39.04
N LEU A 211 0.20 20.51 -40.18
CA LEU A 211 -0.83 20.08 -41.13
C LEU A 211 -0.46 18.75 -41.79
N ILE A 212 0.82 18.54 -42.13
CA ILE A 212 1.32 17.25 -42.65
C ILE A 212 1.14 16.15 -41.60
N TYR A 213 1.46 16.42 -40.34
CA TYR A 213 1.22 15.49 -39.24
C TYR A 213 -0.25 15.06 -39.19
N GLN A 214 -1.17 16.03 -39.24
CA GLN A 214 -2.62 15.77 -39.19
C GLN A 214 -3.09 14.92 -40.39
N MET A 215 -2.52 15.15 -41.56
CA MET A 215 -2.82 14.35 -42.75
C MET A 215 -2.25 12.94 -42.68
N ALA A 216 -1.04 12.77 -42.16
CA ALA A 216 -0.36 11.48 -42.05
C ALA A 216 -1.01 10.57 -40.99
N HIS A 217 -1.35 11.13 -39.83
CA HIS A 217 -1.92 10.38 -38.70
C HIS A 217 -3.45 10.36 -38.68
N GLN A 218 -4.10 11.11 -39.58
CA GLN A 218 -5.57 11.25 -39.65
C GLN A 218 -6.22 11.72 -38.32
N ALA A 219 -5.44 12.36 -37.47
CA ALA A 219 -5.83 12.84 -36.15
C ALA A 219 -5.19 14.20 -35.89
N SER A 220 -5.85 15.04 -35.10
CA SER A 220 -5.20 16.27 -34.65
C SER A 220 -4.13 15.95 -33.61
N MET A 221 -3.09 16.78 -33.50
CA MET A 221 -2.11 16.63 -32.41
C MET A 221 -2.76 16.70 -31.02
N GLN A 222 -3.89 17.41 -30.91
CA GLN A 222 -4.69 17.45 -29.69
C GLN A 222 -5.40 16.11 -29.43
N ASP A 223 -5.90 15.44 -30.46
CA ASP A 223 -6.51 14.11 -30.33
C ASP A 223 -5.47 13.06 -29.90
N GLU A 224 -4.26 13.11 -30.47
CA GLU A 224 -3.15 12.22 -30.07
C GLU A 224 -2.70 12.48 -28.63
N LEU A 225 -2.69 13.74 -28.19
CA LEU A 225 -2.41 14.05 -26.80
C LEU A 225 -3.52 13.52 -25.86
N ASN A 226 -4.79 13.63 -26.26
CA ASN A 226 -5.90 13.07 -25.51
C ASN A 226 -5.80 11.55 -25.42
N ARG A 227 -5.41 10.88 -26.52
CA ARG A 227 -5.13 9.43 -26.52
C ARG A 227 -4.00 9.07 -25.57
N LEU A 228 -2.91 9.83 -25.56
CA LEU A 228 -1.82 9.63 -24.59
C LEU A 228 -2.33 9.75 -23.15
N LYS A 229 -3.17 10.75 -22.85
CA LYS A 229 -3.78 10.91 -21.52
C LYS A 229 -4.65 9.70 -21.14
N GLU A 230 -5.48 9.24 -22.06
CA GLU A 230 -6.34 8.07 -21.87
C GLU A 230 -5.53 6.80 -21.65
N HIS A 231 -4.47 6.58 -22.42
CA HIS A 231 -3.57 5.42 -22.28
C HIS A 231 -2.85 5.45 -20.93
N VAL A 232 -2.27 6.58 -20.54
CA VAL A 232 -1.61 6.72 -19.23
C VAL A 232 -2.61 6.46 -18.09
N ALA A 233 -3.81 7.05 -18.15
CA ALA A 233 -4.85 6.80 -17.15
C ALA A 233 -5.27 5.32 -17.10
N ARG A 234 -5.36 4.67 -18.27
CA ARG A 234 -5.69 3.25 -18.39
C ARG A 234 -4.62 2.37 -17.73
N HIS A 235 -3.33 2.60 -17.97
CA HIS A 235 -2.25 1.84 -17.32
C HIS A 235 -2.29 1.94 -15.79
N PHE A 236 -2.59 3.13 -15.25
CA PHE A 236 -2.77 3.31 -13.81
C PHE A 236 -4.03 2.61 -13.27
N ASN A 237 -5.13 2.60 -14.01
CA ASN A 237 -6.36 1.91 -13.62
C ASN A 237 -6.19 0.38 -13.68
N GLU A 238 -5.60 -0.15 -14.75
CA GLU A 238 -5.28 -1.57 -14.89
C GLU A 238 -4.35 -2.03 -13.74
N ALA A 239 -3.34 -1.23 -13.39
CA ALA A 239 -2.48 -1.49 -12.24
C ALA A 239 -3.23 -1.50 -10.91
N LYS A 240 -4.24 -0.65 -10.75
CA LYS A 240 -5.08 -0.59 -9.55
C LYS A 240 -5.99 -1.82 -9.44
N ASP A 241 -6.60 -2.23 -10.55
CA ASP A 241 -7.46 -3.41 -10.61
C ASP A 241 -6.68 -4.69 -10.31
N ASN A 242 -5.43 -4.78 -10.79
CA ASN A 242 -4.53 -5.90 -10.48
C ASN A 242 -4.09 -5.95 -9.00
N VAL A 243 -3.99 -4.80 -8.34
CA VAL A 243 -3.74 -4.72 -6.89
C VAL A 243 -4.97 -5.15 -6.08
N ASP A 244 -6.17 -4.96 -6.64
CA ASP A 244 -7.45 -5.37 -6.07
C ASP A 244 -7.62 -6.89 -6.03
N ASP A 245 -7.19 -7.59 -7.08
CA ASP A 245 -7.25 -9.05 -7.16
C ASP A 245 -6.33 -9.71 -6.11
N ASP A 246 -5.15 -9.12 -5.90
CA ASP A 246 -4.13 -9.53 -4.91
C ASP A 246 -4.50 -9.15 -3.45
N GLY A 247 -5.47 -8.24 -3.26
CA GLY A 247 -5.96 -7.78 -1.95
C GLY A 247 -7.33 -8.32 -1.53
N SER A 248 -8.09 -8.89 -2.47
CA SER A 248 -9.45 -9.44 -2.27
C SER A 248 -9.52 -10.58 -1.25
N THR A 249 -8.38 -11.15 -0.85
CA THR A 249 -8.30 -12.21 0.16
C THR A 249 -8.11 -11.71 1.60
N ARG A 250 -7.93 -10.41 1.86
CA ARG A 250 -7.67 -9.90 3.23
C ARG A 250 -8.61 -8.83 3.78
N ASP A 251 -9.42 -8.14 2.97
CA ASP A 251 -10.52 -7.31 3.51
C ASP A 251 -11.74 -8.13 3.96
N THR A 252 -11.74 -9.45 3.68
CA THR A 252 -12.63 -10.47 4.27
C THR A 252 -12.40 -10.72 5.77
N THR A 253 -11.68 -9.85 6.49
CA THR A 253 -11.31 -10.12 7.90
C THR A 253 -11.79 -9.14 8.96
N MET A 254 -12.61 -8.14 8.65
CA MET A 254 -13.23 -7.33 9.71
C MET A 254 -14.76 -7.31 9.63
N GLU A 255 -15.33 -7.08 8.44
CA GLU A 255 -16.78 -7.15 8.25
C GLU A 255 -17.30 -8.60 8.36
N ASP A 256 -16.61 -9.58 7.79
CA ASP A 256 -16.98 -11.00 7.95
C ASP A 256 -16.79 -11.49 9.39
N ARG A 257 -15.79 -10.96 10.10
CA ARG A 257 -15.60 -11.27 11.54
C ARG A 257 -16.67 -10.63 12.40
N LEU A 258 -17.09 -9.40 12.09
CA LEU A 258 -18.20 -8.72 12.75
C LEU A 258 -19.52 -9.44 12.47
N PHE A 259 -19.75 -9.85 11.23
CA PHE A 259 -20.91 -10.64 10.84
C PHE A 259 -20.92 -12.01 11.53
N ALA A 260 -19.77 -12.70 11.61
CA ALA A 260 -19.64 -13.96 12.35
C ALA A 260 -19.87 -13.79 13.86
N LEU A 261 -19.35 -12.70 14.46
CA LEU A 261 -19.57 -12.37 15.87
C LEU A 261 -21.05 -12.02 16.16
N GLU A 262 -21.71 -11.29 15.26
CA GLU A 262 -23.12 -10.95 15.37
C GLU A 262 -23.99 -12.22 15.27
N ASN A 263 -23.61 -13.16 14.40
CA ASN A 263 -24.26 -14.45 14.29
C ASN A 263 -24.01 -15.36 15.50
N GLN A 264 -22.82 -15.30 16.12
CA GLN A 264 -22.56 -16.01 17.38
C GLN A 264 -23.32 -15.42 18.56
N LEU A 265 -23.45 -14.09 18.63
CA LEU A 265 -24.24 -13.41 19.67
C LEU A 265 -25.72 -13.75 19.57
N SER A 266 -26.28 -13.78 18.35
CA SER A 266 -27.69 -14.17 18.14
C SER A 266 -27.93 -15.62 18.55
N GLN A 267 -27.02 -16.54 18.21
CA GLN A 267 -27.10 -17.94 18.64
C GLN A 267 -27.03 -18.08 20.17
N MET A 268 -26.13 -17.36 20.83
CA MET A 268 -26.03 -17.38 22.31
C MET A 268 -27.30 -16.86 22.97
N GLN A 269 -27.91 -15.81 22.42
CA GLN A 269 -29.14 -15.22 22.94
C GLN A 269 -30.32 -16.19 22.82
N THR A 270 -30.47 -16.88 21.68
CA THR A 270 -31.51 -17.92 21.52
C THR A 270 -31.31 -19.11 22.45
N LEU A 271 -30.06 -19.46 22.78
CA LEU A 271 -29.74 -20.55 23.69
C LEU A 271 -30.09 -20.18 25.14
N LEU A 272 -29.77 -18.95 25.56
CA LEU A 272 -30.15 -18.41 26.86
C LEU A 272 -31.68 -18.33 27.04
N GLU A 273 -32.41 -17.90 26.01
CA GLU A 273 -33.87 -17.88 26.04
C GLU A 273 -34.45 -19.29 26.23
N LYS A 274 -33.98 -20.27 25.45
CA LYS A 274 -34.39 -21.67 25.62
C LYS A 274 -34.08 -22.21 27.01
N GLN A 275 -32.88 -21.96 27.52
CA GLN A 275 -32.45 -22.42 28.83
C GLN A 275 -33.26 -21.77 29.97
N SER A 276 -33.61 -20.48 29.83
CA SER A 276 -34.45 -19.77 30.79
C SER A 276 -35.88 -20.33 30.83
N VAL A 277 -36.46 -20.66 29.67
CA VAL A 277 -37.80 -21.26 29.55
C VAL A 277 -37.80 -22.66 30.17
N GLU A 278 -36.77 -23.46 29.90
CA GLU A 278 -36.60 -24.79 30.51
C GLU A 278 -36.40 -24.71 32.03
N MET A 279 -35.63 -23.73 32.52
CA MET A 279 -35.42 -23.52 33.96
C MET A 279 -36.72 -23.12 34.67
N VAL A 280 -37.52 -22.22 34.08
CA VAL A 280 -38.83 -21.82 34.62
C VAL A 280 -39.82 -22.99 34.60
N ALA A 281 -39.84 -23.79 33.52
CA ALA A 281 -40.67 -24.99 33.44
C ALA A 281 -40.28 -26.04 34.49
N SER A 282 -38.97 -26.24 34.70
CA SER A 282 -38.43 -27.12 35.73
C SER A 282 -38.80 -26.66 37.15
N MET A 283 -38.60 -25.37 37.46
CA MET A 283 -38.97 -24.79 38.76
C MET A 283 -40.49 -24.89 39.00
N THR A 284 -41.30 -24.64 37.98
CA THR A 284 -42.76 -24.78 38.08
C THR A 284 -43.17 -26.23 38.35
N LYS A 285 -42.50 -27.21 37.72
CA LYS A 285 -42.73 -28.64 37.96
C LYS A 285 -42.32 -29.05 39.39
N GLN A 286 -41.17 -28.57 39.88
CA GLN A 286 -40.71 -28.81 41.24
C GLN A 286 -41.67 -28.19 42.28
N PHE A 287 -42.11 -26.96 42.05
CA PHE A 287 -43.06 -26.28 42.93
C PHE A 287 -44.42 -27.01 42.96
N LYS A 288 -44.89 -27.50 41.82
CA LYS A 288 -46.13 -28.28 41.73
C LYS A 288 -46.00 -29.64 42.45
N MET A 289 -44.87 -30.32 42.34
CA MET A 289 -44.59 -31.56 43.10
C MET A 289 -44.57 -31.32 44.61
N LEU A 290 -43.96 -30.22 45.07
CA LEU A 290 -43.96 -29.81 46.48
C LEU A 290 -45.38 -29.54 46.99
N MET A 291 -46.20 -28.83 46.23
CA MET A 291 -47.60 -28.55 46.57
C MET A 291 -48.46 -29.81 46.61
N THR A 292 -48.20 -30.80 45.74
CA THR A 292 -48.89 -32.10 45.77
C THR A 292 -48.45 -32.94 46.97
N ALA A 293 -47.16 -32.93 47.31
CA ALA A 293 -46.65 -33.60 48.51
C ALA A 293 -47.22 -33.00 49.80
N MET A 294 -47.35 -31.67 49.89
CA MET A 294 -47.97 -31.00 51.04
C MET A 294 -49.47 -31.32 51.18
N LYS A 295 -50.19 -31.55 50.08
CA LYS A 295 -51.61 -31.97 50.14
C LYS A 295 -51.80 -33.42 50.62
N LEU A 296 -50.79 -34.27 50.48
CA LEU A 296 -50.79 -35.66 50.95
C LEU A 296 -50.43 -35.81 52.44
N GLN A 297 -50.02 -34.73 53.11
CA GLN A 297 -49.55 -34.73 54.49
C GLN A 297 -50.48 -33.96 55.45
N ALA A 298 -51.67 -33.56 55.00
CA ALA A 298 -52.73 -33.07 55.86
C ALA A 298 -53.48 -34.27 56.47
N PRO A 299 -53.53 -34.42 57.81
CA PRO A 299 -54.29 -35.50 58.44
C PRO A 299 -55.80 -35.24 58.23
N SER A 300 -56.53 -36.27 57.82
CA SER A 300 -58.00 -36.25 57.84
C SER A 300 -58.49 -36.08 59.28
N PRO A 301 -59.59 -35.33 59.50
CA PRO A 301 -60.25 -35.25 60.81
C PRO A 301 -60.79 -36.60 61.26
#